data_AF-A0A7K2YY10-F1
#
_entry.id   AF-A0A7K2YY10-F1
#
_cell.length_a   1.000
_cell.length_b   1.000
_cell.length_c   1.000
_cell.angle_alpha   90.00
_cell.angle_beta   90.00
_cell.angle_gamma   90.00
#
_symmetry.space_group_name_H-M   'P 1'
#
loop_
_entity.id
_entity.type
_entity.pdbx_description
1 polymer ?
#
loop_
_entity_poly.entity_id
_entity_poly.type
_entity_poly.pdbx_seq_one_letter_code
_entity_poly.pdbx_strand_id
1 'polypeptide(L)'
;LRREARGIAAPLVAGDLAAARTALPRLVGRDPARLDEKGIARAVVESVAENTSDAVVAPLWWGAVAGIPGLLAYRAINTLDAMVGHHSPRYENFGWASARLDDVANWIPARLTGLLTVAAAPVVGGDPIRTWTVLRRDGASHPSPNAGRCEASAAGALDVGLGGRHGG
;
A
#
# COMPACT_ATOMS: atom_id res chain seq x y z
N LEU A 1 2.43 6.79 -9.67
CA LEU A 1 3.10 6.29 -8.45
C LEU A 1 4.54 6.82 -8.27
N ARG A 2 5.56 6.29 -8.97
CA ARG A 2 6.98 6.62 -8.71
C ARG A 2 7.34 8.11 -8.86
N ARG A 3 6.67 8.85 -9.76
CA ARG A 3 6.84 10.30 -9.92
C ARG A 3 6.27 11.08 -8.74
N GLU A 4 5.05 10.74 -8.32
CA GLU A 4 4.37 11.37 -7.18
C GLU A 4 5.15 11.11 -5.87
N ALA A 5 5.57 9.87 -5.62
CA ALA A 5 6.38 9.53 -4.46
C ALA A 5 7.71 10.31 -4.42
N ARG A 6 8.41 10.45 -5.57
CA ARG A 6 9.62 11.28 -5.67
C ARG A 6 9.35 12.76 -5.46
N GLY A 7 8.21 13.26 -5.96
CA GLY A 7 7.78 14.65 -5.77
C GLY A 7 7.48 15.02 -4.33
N ILE A 8 7.21 14.03 -3.46
CA ILE A 8 7.05 14.22 -2.00
C ILE A 8 8.38 13.99 -1.28
N ALA A 9 9.14 12.96 -1.68
CA ALA A 9 10.41 12.62 -1.04
C ALA A 9 11.48 13.72 -1.20
N ALA A 10 11.55 14.39 -2.35
CA ALA A 10 12.55 15.44 -2.58
C ALA A 10 12.37 16.65 -1.64
N PRO A 11 11.17 17.24 -1.48
CA PRO A 11 10.93 18.24 -0.45
C PRO A 11 11.19 17.75 0.97
N LEU A 12 10.83 16.50 1.28
CA LEU A 12 11.03 15.91 2.61
C LEU A 12 12.52 15.84 2.98
N VAL A 13 13.36 15.35 2.06
CA VAL A 13 14.82 15.28 2.22
C VAL A 13 15.44 16.67 2.33
N ALA A 14 14.83 17.69 1.70
CA ALA A 14 15.25 19.07 1.80
C ALA A 14 14.77 19.79 3.08
N GLY A 15 14.00 19.11 3.95
CA GLY A 15 13.41 19.70 5.16
C GLY A 15 12.21 20.62 4.90
N ASP A 16 11.69 20.68 3.67
CA ASP A 16 10.54 21.49 3.32
C ASP A 16 9.22 20.72 3.55
N LEU A 17 8.82 20.69 4.82
CA LEU A 17 7.59 20.02 5.25
C LEU A 17 6.33 20.65 4.65
N ALA A 18 6.34 21.95 4.37
CA ALA A 18 5.19 22.63 3.79
C ALA A 18 4.95 22.12 2.36
N ALA A 19 5.99 22.10 1.53
CA ALA A 19 5.90 21.57 0.17
C ALA A 19 5.58 20.06 0.15
N ALA A 20 6.15 19.27 1.08
CA ALA A 20 5.82 17.86 1.21
C ALA A 20 4.34 17.64 1.54
N ARG A 21 3.76 18.43 2.47
CA ARG A 21 2.33 18.39 2.81
C ARG A 21 1.44 18.78 1.64
N THR A 22 1.80 19.81 0.87
CA THR A 22 1.04 20.19 -0.33
C THR A 22 1.06 19.11 -1.41
N ALA A 23 2.16 18.36 -1.52
CA ALA A 23 2.30 17.29 -2.49
C ALA A 23 1.58 15.99 -2.10
N LEU A 24 1.45 15.71 -0.79
CA LEU A 24 0.96 14.43 -0.26
C LEU A 24 -0.44 14.00 -0.73
N PRO A 25 -1.45 14.89 -0.83
CA PRO A 25 -2.81 14.52 -1.26
C PRO A 25 -2.88 13.90 -2.66
N ARG A 26 -1.86 14.12 -3.50
CA ARG A 26 -1.77 13.50 -4.83
C ARG A 26 -1.46 12.01 -4.77
N LEU A 27 -0.96 11.52 -3.64
CA LEU A 27 -0.59 10.14 -3.42
C LEU A 27 -1.46 9.47 -2.35
N VAL A 28 -1.87 10.21 -1.32
CA VAL A 28 -2.60 9.69 -0.16
C VAL A 28 -3.88 10.50 0.03
N GLY A 29 -5.04 9.85 0.12
CA GLY A 29 -6.34 10.52 0.29
C GLY A 29 -6.60 11.13 1.68
N ARG A 30 -5.58 11.27 2.54
CA ARG A 30 -5.71 11.73 3.94
C ARG A 30 -5.20 13.16 4.12
N ASP A 31 -5.79 13.91 5.04
CA ASP A 31 -5.37 15.29 5.35
C ASP A 31 -3.92 15.32 5.88
N PRO A 32 -2.98 15.98 5.16
CA PRO A 32 -1.58 16.06 5.54
C PRO A 32 -1.30 17.11 6.63
N ALA A 33 -2.27 17.97 6.98
CA ALA A 33 -2.03 19.18 7.78
C ALA A 33 -1.40 18.90 9.15
N ARG A 34 -1.65 17.72 9.73
CA ARG A 34 -1.15 17.33 11.06
C ARG A 34 0.01 16.35 11.02
N LEU A 35 0.50 15.94 9.85
CA LEU A 35 1.59 14.97 9.74
C LEU A 35 2.95 15.64 9.91
N ASP A 36 3.77 15.09 10.82
CA ASP A 36 5.18 15.40 10.93
C ASP A 36 5.98 14.69 9.81
N GLU A 37 7.30 14.94 9.75
CA GLU A 37 8.17 14.36 8.73
C GLU A 37 8.05 12.83 8.64
N LYS A 38 8.08 12.15 9.80
CA LYS A 38 7.94 10.70 9.91
C LYS A 38 6.56 10.25 9.44
N GLY A 39 5.50 10.96 9.81
CA GLY A 39 4.13 10.70 9.38
C GLY A 39 3.94 10.83 7.86
N ILE A 40 4.63 11.78 7.22
CA ILE A 40 4.63 11.95 5.77
C ILE A 40 5.42 10.83 5.09
N ALA A 41 6.65 10.54 5.53
CA ALA A 41 7.47 9.46 4.99
C ALA A 41 6.72 8.12 5.06
N ARG A 42 6.13 7.84 6.21
CA ARG A 42 5.31 6.67 6.45
C ARG A 42 4.11 6.60 5.50
N ALA A 43 3.36 7.70 5.34
CA ALA A 43 2.24 7.78 4.39
C ALA A 43 2.66 7.40 2.97
N VAL A 44 3.81 7.91 2.53
CA VAL A 44 4.35 7.64 1.19
C VAL A 44 4.71 6.17 1.05
N VAL A 45 5.37 5.58 2.04
CA VAL A 45 5.76 4.16 1.98
C VAL A 45 4.53 3.24 2.03
N GLU A 46 3.57 3.51 2.91
CA GLU A 46 2.28 2.79 2.99
C GLU A 46 1.60 2.79 1.60
N SER A 47 1.38 3.97 1.02
CA SER A 47 0.70 4.10 -0.27
C SER A 47 1.51 3.50 -1.43
N VAL A 48 2.85 3.56 -1.42
CA VAL A 48 3.66 2.90 -2.46
C VAL A 48 3.59 1.39 -2.32
N ALA A 49 3.61 0.84 -1.11
CA ALA A 49 3.52 -0.60 -0.88
C ALA A 49 2.17 -1.16 -1.34
N GLU A 50 1.08 -0.52 -0.95
CA GLU A 50 -0.28 -0.90 -1.38
C GLU A 50 -0.42 -0.81 -2.91
N ASN A 51 -0.10 0.35 -3.50
CA ASN A 51 -0.20 0.52 -4.95
C ASN A 51 0.72 -0.42 -5.74
N THR A 52 1.83 -0.89 -5.16
CA THR A 52 2.68 -1.89 -5.83
C THR A 52 1.94 -3.22 -5.96
N SER A 53 1.21 -3.63 -4.92
CA SER A 53 0.35 -4.81 -5.00
C SER A 53 -0.70 -4.64 -6.08
N ASP A 54 -1.46 -3.55 -6.04
CA ASP A 54 -2.66 -3.42 -6.87
C ASP A 54 -2.37 -3.03 -8.32
N ALA A 55 -1.33 -2.22 -8.54
CA ALA A 55 -1.01 -1.75 -9.89
C ALA A 55 -0.11 -2.72 -10.66
N VAL A 56 0.63 -3.60 -9.98
CA VAL A 56 1.66 -4.45 -10.59
C VAL A 56 1.44 -5.92 -10.27
N VAL A 57 1.51 -6.33 -9.01
CA VAL A 57 1.53 -7.76 -8.64
C VAL A 57 0.20 -8.43 -8.95
N ALA A 58 -0.93 -7.81 -8.59
CA ALA A 58 -2.24 -8.38 -8.79
C ALA A 58 -2.67 -8.50 -10.27
N PRO A 59 -2.46 -7.49 -11.15
CA PRO A 59 -2.70 -7.65 -12.58
C PRO A 59 -1.82 -8.73 -13.22
N LEU A 60 -0.55 -8.83 -12.82
CA LEU A 60 0.36 -9.87 -13.32
C LEU A 60 -0.07 -11.26 -12.86
N TRP A 61 -0.48 -11.40 -11.59
CA TRP A 61 -1.00 -12.65 -11.04
C TRP A 61 -2.24 -13.12 -11.79
N TRP A 62 -3.27 -12.27 -11.90
CA TRP A 62 -4.51 -12.63 -12.58
C TRP A 62 -4.32 -12.80 -14.09
N GLY A 63 -3.41 -12.04 -14.70
CA GLY A 63 -2.97 -12.23 -16.07
C GLY A 63 -2.29 -13.58 -16.30
N ALA A 64 -1.46 -14.05 -15.36
CA ALA A 64 -0.81 -15.35 -15.45
C ALA A 64 -1.80 -16.51 -15.24
N VAL A 65 -2.75 -16.36 -14.31
CA VAL A 65 -3.72 -17.41 -13.96
C VAL A 65 -4.83 -17.56 -15.00
N ALA A 66 -5.36 -16.45 -15.51
CA ALA A 66 -6.56 -16.44 -16.36
C ALA A 66 -6.40 -15.62 -17.65
N GLY A 67 -5.17 -15.26 -18.02
CA GLY A 67 -4.89 -14.51 -19.25
C GLY A 67 -5.44 -13.09 -19.23
N ILE A 68 -5.65 -12.53 -20.43
CA ILE A 68 -6.24 -11.19 -20.62
C ILE A 68 -7.57 -11.03 -19.87
N PRO A 69 -8.51 -12.01 -19.90
CA PRO A 69 -9.75 -11.89 -19.13
C PRO A 69 -9.54 -11.68 -17.63
N GLY A 70 -8.60 -12.41 -17.01
CA GLY A 70 -8.28 -12.27 -15.60
C GLY A 70 -7.72 -10.89 -15.24
N LEU A 71 -6.79 -10.39 -16.07
CA LEU A 71 -6.22 -9.05 -15.90
C LEU A 71 -7.30 -7.97 -15.97
N LEU A 72 -8.20 -8.05 -16.97
CA LEU A 72 -9.28 -7.09 -17.15
C LEU A 72 -10.31 -7.17 -16.01
N ALA A 73 -10.67 -8.38 -15.58
CA ALA A 73 -11.57 -8.59 -14.46
C ALA A 73 -11.02 -7.97 -13.17
N TYR A 74 -9.74 -8.19 -12.87
CA TYR A 74 -9.09 -7.59 -11.72
C TYR A 74 -9.09 -6.05 -11.80
N ARG A 75 -8.75 -5.47 -12.97
CA ARG A 75 -8.80 -4.02 -13.17
C ARG A 75 -10.19 -3.44 -12.97
N ALA A 76 -11.23 -4.16 -13.39
CA ALA A 76 -12.62 -3.76 -13.15
C ALA A 76 -12.97 -3.77 -11.66
N ILE A 77 -12.60 -4.84 -10.92
CA ILE A 77 -12.81 -4.94 -9.47
C ILE A 77 -12.12 -3.77 -8.74
N ASN A 78 -10.84 -3.56 -9.00
CA ASN A 78 -10.06 -2.50 -8.35
C ASN A 78 -10.61 -1.09 -8.67
N THR A 79 -11.12 -0.88 -9.88
CA THR A 79 -11.75 0.39 -10.27
C THR A 79 -13.09 0.60 -9.56
N LEU A 80 -13.90 -0.45 -9.47
CA LEU A 80 -15.19 -0.42 -8.78
C LEU A 80 -15.00 -0.10 -7.30
N ASP A 81 -14.04 -0.74 -6.64
CA ASP A 81 -13.74 -0.47 -5.23
C ASP A 81 -13.32 0.99 -5.00
N ALA A 82 -12.40 1.52 -5.84
CA ALA A 82 -11.97 2.92 -5.75
C ALA A 82 -13.10 3.93 -5.97
N MET A 83 -14.04 3.64 -6.88
CA MET A 83 -15.20 4.51 -7.15
C MET A 83 -16.22 4.49 -6.01
N VAL A 84 -16.49 3.31 -5.44
CA VAL A 84 -17.50 3.14 -4.38
C VAL A 84 -16.94 3.60 -3.03
N GLY A 85 -15.66 3.36 -2.76
CA GLY A 85 -14.97 3.79 -1.54
C GLY A 85 -14.85 5.30 -1.39
N HIS A 86 -14.91 6.07 -2.49
CA HIS A 86 -14.71 7.52 -2.41
C HIS A 86 -15.91 8.31 -1.88
N HIS A 87 -17.17 7.95 -2.14
CA HIS A 87 -18.32 8.72 -1.65
C HIS A 87 -19.65 8.02 -2.00
N SER A 88 -20.37 7.44 -1.03
CA SER A 88 -21.84 7.57 -0.95
C SER A 88 -22.44 6.88 0.29
N PRO A 89 -23.10 7.62 1.21
CA PRO A 89 -24.01 7.04 2.21
C PRO A 89 -25.16 6.21 1.60
N ARG A 90 -25.41 6.35 0.29
CA ARG A 90 -26.48 5.66 -0.45
C ARG A 90 -26.15 4.19 -0.77
N TYR A 91 -24.89 3.77 -0.60
CA TYR A 91 -24.40 2.48 -1.07
C TYR A 91 -23.69 1.64 0.00
N GLU A 92 -23.98 1.81 1.29
CA GLU A 92 -23.30 1.08 2.38
C GLU A 92 -23.21 -0.45 2.15
N ASN A 93 -24.33 -1.10 1.78
CA ASN A 93 -24.34 -2.54 1.49
C ASN A 93 -23.58 -2.92 0.20
N PHE A 94 -23.61 -2.04 -0.80
CA PHE A 94 -22.93 -2.27 -2.09
C PHE A 94 -21.41 -2.01 -1.97
N GLY A 95 -21.02 -1.02 -1.18
CA GLY A 95 -19.63 -0.74 -0.83
C GLY A 95 -19.01 -1.84 0.00
N TRP A 96 -19.76 -2.40 0.97
CA TRP A 96 -19.30 -3.57 1.70
C TRP A 96 -19.03 -4.78 0.79
N ALA A 97 -19.95 -5.07 -0.13
CA ALA A 97 -19.78 -6.18 -1.08
C ALA A 97 -18.60 -5.95 -2.05
N SER A 98 -18.44 -4.71 -2.55
CA SER A 98 -17.33 -4.32 -3.42
C SER A 98 -15.99 -4.46 -2.70
N ALA A 99 -15.88 -3.90 -1.48
CA ALA A 99 -14.67 -3.99 -0.67
C ALA A 99 -14.32 -5.44 -0.31
N ARG A 100 -15.33 -6.28 -0.07
CA ARG A 100 -15.11 -7.70 0.21
C ARG A 100 -14.62 -8.47 -1.02
N LEU A 101 -15.15 -8.15 -2.20
CA LEU A 101 -14.69 -8.74 -3.46
C LEU A 101 -13.25 -8.32 -3.77
N ASP A 102 -12.91 -7.06 -3.57
CA ASP A 102 -11.54 -6.56 -3.72
C ASP A 102 -10.59 -7.26 -2.73
N ASP A 103 -10.98 -7.35 -1.46
CA ASP A 103 -10.21 -8.06 -0.43
C ASP A 103 -9.91 -9.52 -0.83
N VAL A 104 -10.88 -10.21 -1.43
CA VAL A 104 -10.69 -11.59 -1.91
C VAL A 104 -9.79 -11.61 -3.14
N ALA A 105 -10.00 -10.71 -4.10
CA ALA A 105 -9.21 -10.64 -5.33
C ALA A 105 -7.73 -10.31 -5.06
N ASN A 106 -7.46 -9.56 -3.99
CA ASN A 106 -6.12 -9.16 -3.56
C ASN A 106 -5.48 -10.10 -2.52
N TRP A 107 -6.18 -11.13 -2.05
CA TRP A 107 -5.67 -12.01 -0.99
C TRP A 107 -4.35 -12.72 -1.37
N ILE A 108 -4.30 -13.34 -2.55
CA ILE A 108 -3.06 -13.97 -3.05
C ILE A 108 -2.04 -12.91 -3.46
N PRO A 109 -2.40 -11.92 -4.31
CA PRO A 109 -1.46 -10.88 -4.72
C PRO A 109 -0.75 -10.17 -3.58
N ALA A 110 -1.45 -9.77 -2.51
CA ALA A 110 -0.85 -9.07 -1.38
C ALA A 110 0.21 -9.92 -0.65
N ARG A 111 -0.01 -11.24 -0.55
CA ARG A 111 0.96 -12.18 0.03
C ARG A 111 2.18 -12.34 -0.88
N LEU A 112 1.95 -12.44 -2.18
CA LEU A 112 3.04 -12.47 -3.17
C LEU A 112 3.85 -11.17 -3.11
N THR A 113 3.19 -10.00 -3.03
CA THR A 113 3.86 -8.71 -2.84
C THR A 113 4.74 -8.74 -1.61
N GLY A 114 4.23 -9.18 -0.47
CA GLY A 114 5.02 -9.30 0.76
C GLY A 114 6.25 -10.20 0.60
N LEU A 115 6.10 -11.37 -0.03
CA LEU A 115 7.21 -12.30 -0.28
C LEU A 115 8.24 -11.75 -1.27
N LEU A 116 7.78 -11.08 -2.33
CA LEU A 116 8.66 -10.42 -3.30
C LEU A 116 9.45 -9.30 -2.64
N THR A 117 8.82 -8.51 -1.75
CA THR A 117 9.49 -7.48 -0.97
C THR A 117 10.54 -8.08 -0.04
N VAL A 118 10.25 -9.19 0.63
CA VAL A 118 11.23 -9.93 1.45
C VAL A 118 12.44 -10.35 0.63
N ALA A 119 12.21 -10.94 -0.55
CA ALA A 119 13.28 -11.37 -1.44
C ALA A 119 14.09 -10.18 -2.00
N ALA A 120 13.44 -9.05 -2.23
CA ALA A 120 14.04 -7.84 -2.78
C ALA A 120 14.65 -6.91 -1.72
N ALA A 121 14.48 -7.19 -0.42
CA ALA A 121 15.02 -6.37 0.68
C ALA A 121 16.51 -5.98 0.51
N PRO A 122 17.42 -6.85 0.04
CA PRO A 122 18.84 -6.50 -0.12
C PRO A 122 19.08 -5.38 -1.15
N VAL A 123 18.17 -5.21 -2.13
CA VAL A 123 18.28 -4.18 -3.17
C VAL A 123 18.22 -2.77 -2.57
N VAL A 124 17.57 -2.62 -1.42
CA VAL A 124 17.48 -1.35 -0.67
C VAL A 124 18.37 -1.34 0.59
N GLY A 125 19.28 -2.32 0.72
CA GLY A 125 20.15 -2.46 1.89
C GLY A 125 19.49 -3.11 3.11
N GLY A 126 18.30 -3.66 2.97
CA GLY A 126 17.59 -4.39 4.02
C GLY A 126 18.01 -5.86 4.15
N ASP A 127 17.61 -6.50 5.25
CA ASP A 127 17.84 -7.93 5.51
C ASP A 127 16.55 -8.75 5.27
N PRO A 128 16.55 -9.72 4.33
CA PRO A 128 15.41 -10.59 4.06
C PRO A 128 14.87 -11.32 5.29
N ILE A 129 15.75 -11.79 6.19
CA ILE A 129 15.34 -12.59 7.36
C ILE A 129 14.57 -11.69 8.32
N ARG A 130 15.10 -10.50 8.59
CA ARG A 130 14.41 -9.48 9.37
C ARG A 130 13.10 -9.05 8.70
N THR A 131 13.10 -8.77 7.40
CA THR A 131 11.89 -8.38 6.67
C THR A 131 10.80 -9.44 6.77
N TRP A 132 11.17 -10.71 6.61
CA TRP A 132 10.26 -11.85 6.79
C TRP A 132 9.69 -11.92 8.20
N THR A 133 10.54 -11.70 9.20
CA THR A 133 10.14 -11.69 10.61
C THR A 133 9.10 -10.60 10.89
N VAL A 134 9.32 -9.38 10.38
CA VAL A 134 8.35 -8.26 10.49
C VAL A 134 7.06 -8.59 9.75
N LEU A 135 7.13 -9.07 8.51
CA LEU A 135 5.95 -9.46 7.73
C LEU A 135 5.09 -10.51 8.45
N ARG A 136 5.72 -11.51 9.08
CA ARG A 136 5.01 -12.54 9.83
C ARG A 136 4.39 -12.00 11.11
N ARG A 137 5.11 -11.16 11.85
CA ARG A 137 4.67 -10.61 13.14
C ARG A 137 3.54 -9.59 12.96
N ASP A 138 3.70 -8.66 12.03
CA ASP A 138 2.87 -7.45 11.94
C ASP A 138 1.88 -7.50 10.79
N GLY A 139 2.10 -8.35 9.77
CA GLY A 139 1.31 -8.35 8.55
C GLY A 139 -0.15 -8.80 8.69
N ALA A 140 -0.57 -9.25 9.88
CA ALA A 140 -1.96 -9.57 10.22
C ALA A 140 -2.58 -8.58 11.23
N SER A 141 -1.81 -7.58 11.69
CA SER A 141 -2.23 -6.62 12.72
C SER A 141 -3.00 -5.43 12.15
N HIS A 142 -3.11 -5.33 10.82
CA HIS A 142 -3.83 -4.27 10.11
C HIS A 142 -5.31 -4.64 9.91
N PRO A 143 -6.26 -3.69 9.95
CA PRO A 143 -7.68 -3.96 9.71
C PRO A 143 -7.95 -4.60 8.34
N SER A 144 -7.24 -4.16 7.29
CA SER A 144 -7.25 -4.84 5.99
C SER A 144 -6.26 -6.01 6.00
N PRO A 145 -6.71 -7.23 5.64
CA PRO A 145 -5.86 -8.42 5.60
C PRO A 145 -4.83 -8.41 4.47
N ASN A 146 -4.94 -7.47 3.53
CA ASN A 146 -4.09 -7.33 2.36
C ASN A 146 -3.07 -6.21 2.54
N ALA A 147 -3.53 -5.00 2.87
CA ALA A 147 -2.66 -3.84 3.10
C ALA A 147 -1.57 -4.13 4.13
N GLY A 148 -1.93 -4.80 5.24
CA GLY A 148 -0.97 -5.16 6.29
C GLY A 148 0.19 -6.02 5.80
N ARG A 149 -0.01 -6.88 4.78
CA ARG A 149 1.08 -7.68 4.19
C ARG A 149 2.06 -6.81 3.43
N CYS A 150 1.55 -5.88 2.62
CA CYS A 150 2.36 -4.95 1.85
C CYS A 150 3.13 -4.02 2.78
N GLU A 151 2.44 -3.37 3.71
CA GLU A 151 3.02 -2.42 4.67
C GLU A 151 4.07 -3.07 5.58
N ALA A 152 3.76 -4.21 6.21
CA ALA A 152 4.70 -4.87 7.12
C ALA A 152 5.97 -5.35 6.38
N SER A 153 5.84 -5.79 5.13
CA SER A 153 7.02 -6.15 4.33
C SER A 153 7.87 -4.91 3.97
N ALA A 154 7.24 -3.79 3.62
CA ALA A 154 7.96 -2.55 3.33
C ALA A 154 8.65 -1.99 4.58
N ALA A 155 7.97 -2.04 5.72
CA ALA A 155 8.50 -1.68 7.04
C ALA A 155 9.77 -2.48 7.36
N GLY A 156 9.69 -3.80 7.20
CA GLY A 156 10.80 -4.69 7.45
C GLY A 156 11.97 -4.54 6.46
N ALA A 157 11.71 -4.14 5.21
CA ALA A 157 12.74 -3.94 4.19
C ALA A 157 13.47 -2.61 4.35
N LEU A 158 12.77 -1.56 4.80
CA LEU A 158 13.31 -0.21 4.95
C LEU A 158 13.76 0.11 6.37
N ASP A 159 13.62 -0.82 7.32
CA ASP A 159 13.90 -0.61 8.74
C ASP A 159 13.09 0.56 9.36
N VAL A 160 11.80 0.63 9.02
CA VAL A 160 10.89 1.68 9.52
C VAL A 160 9.63 1.05 10.09
N GLY A 161 9.14 1.55 11.22
CA GLY A 161 7.85 1.11 11.78
C GLY A 161 6.68 1.66 10.96
N LEU A 162 6.02 0.80 10.17
CA LEU A 162 4.77 1.12 9.47
C LEU A 162 3.65 0.30 10.14
N GLY A 163 2.81 0.98 10.89
CA GLY A 163 1.76 0.36 11.69
C GLY A 163 1.19 1.38 12.67
N GLY A 164 -0.09 1.71 12.52
CA GLY A 164 -0.71 2.78 13.30
C GLY A 164 -0.90 2.33 14.73
N ARG A 165 -0.01 2.73 15.64
CA ARG A 165 -0.28 2.94 17.07
C ARG A 165 0.85 3.76 17.70
N HIS A 166 0.47 4.93 18.22
CA HIS A 166 1.33 5.81 19.03
C HIS A 166 1.82 5.12 20.30
N GLY A 167 3.01 5.51 20.77
CA GLY A 167 3.42 5.37 22.18
C GLY A 167 4.92 5.19 22.37
N GLY A 168 5.60 6.24 22.86
CA GLY A 168 7.00 6.22 23.31
C GLY A 168 7.74 7.50 22.95
#